data_AF-A0A8H7SZB3-F1
#
_entry.id   AF-A0A8H7SZB3-F1
#
_cell.length_a   1.000
_cell.length_b   1.000
_cell.length_c   1.000
_cell.angle_alpha   90.00
_cell.angle_beta   90.00
_cell.angle_gamma   90.00
#
_symmetry.space_group_name_H-M   'P 1'
#
loop_
_entity.id
_entity.type
_entity.pdbx_description
1 polymer ?
#
loop_
_entity_poly.entity_id
_entity_poly.type
_entity_poly.pdbx_seq_one_letter_code
_entity_poly.pdbx_strand_id
1 'polypeptide(L)'
;MKFRLDPFPKFSETALAGLLNARILIFSVVVAKITLDRLYKYAMIVNPLGYDIDGEPTLDILEYQNPWTSDQVHMSLNSYGAKGRQAYLSYLFYDCVFVLARTVPMLVICTWPYKKAPESARPGVWIPVLNLVTDLFENLLITVLIKIFPLRVQAIETFAAYIIQLKWFTFKVSIAIMFISLFVGIYYGFHSLLADSVVLEKDRQMKLASREKVQEVLQNSAARRATSAAAGRSQSVNKKDS
;
A
#
# COMPACT_ATOMS: atom_id res chain seq x y z
N MET A 1 10.77 6.07 28.45
CA MET A 1 10.78 6.01 26.97
C MET A 1 9.34 5.95 26.48
N LYS A 2 8.92 6.80 25.53
CA LYS A 2 7.60 6.66 24.90
C LYS A 2 7.67 5.45 23.95
N PHE A 3 6.85 4.43 24.20
CA PHE A 3 6.76 3.25 23.34
C PHE A 3 6.31 3.66 21.93
N ARG A 4 7.04 3.18 20.91
CA ARG A 4 6.72 3.37 19.49
C ARG A 4 6.89 2.05 18.76
N LEU A 5 5.92 1.72 17.92
CA LEU A 5 5.99 0.54 17.05
C LEU A 5 6.98 0.71 15.90
N ASP A 6 7.19 1.95 15.43
CA ASP A 6 8.19 2.28 14.42
C ASP A 6 9.54 2.62 15.05
N PRO A 7 10.57 1.76 14.92
CA PRO A 7 11.92 2.05 15.39
C PRO A 7 12.64 3.11 14.55
N PHE A 8 12.21 3.39 13.31
CA PHE A 8 12.87 4.28 12.36
C PHE A 8 11.91 5.32 11.73
N PRO A 9 11.27 6.18 12.54
CA PRO A 9 10.20 7.08 12.09
C PRO A 9 10.63 8.05 10.98
N LYS A 10 11.84 8.62 11.07
CA LYS A 10 12.36 9.55 10.06
C LYS A 10 12.56 8.85 8.70
N PHE A 11 13.01 7.60 8.73
CA PHE A 11 13.18 6.80 7.52
C PHE A 11 11.83 6.45 6.91
N SER A 12 10.87 6.01 7.73
CA SER A 12 9.50 5.72 7.29
C SER A 12 8.83 6.93 6.63
N GLU A 13 8.96 8.12 7.22
CA GLU A 13 8.38 9.36 6.68
C GLU A 13 9.03 9.75 5.34
N THR A 14 10.36 9.67 5.25
CA THR A 14 11.10 9.99 4.03
C THR A 14 10.78 9.00 2.91
N ALA A 15 10.76 7.71 3.22
CA ALA A 15 10.39 6.65 2.28
C ALA A 15 8.96 6.85 1.77
N LEU A 16 7.99 7.05 2.66
CA LEU A 16 6.61 7.28 2.28
C LEU A 16 6.45 8.54 1.41
N ALA A 17 7.11 9.64 1.75
CA ALA A 17 7.06 10.87 0.97
C ALA A 17 7.56 10.66 -0.48
N GLY A 18 8.66 9.92 -0.66
CA GLY A 18 9.18 9.59 -1.99
C GLY A 18 8.27 8.64 -2.77
N LEU A 19 7.72 7.63 -2.10
CA LEU A 19 6.89 6.59 -2.73
C LEU A 19 5.46 7.04 -3.07
N LEU A 20 4.98 8.16 -2.51
CA LEU A 20 3.66 8.73 -2.85
C LEU A 20 3.60 9.40 -4.24
N ASN A 21 4.71 9.43 -4.98
CA ASN A 21 4.68 9.86 -6.37
C ASN A 21 3.86 8.88 -7.23
N ALA A 22 2.74 9.35 -7.77
CA ALA A 22 1.83 8.53 -8.58
C ALA A 22 2.52 7.81 -9.76
N ARG A 23 3.53 8.44 -10.38
CA ARG A 23 4.29 7.83 -11.48
C ARG A 23 5.09 6.61 -10.99
N ILE A 24 5.73 6.72 -9.83
CA ILE A 24 6.50 5.63 -9.23
C ILE A 24 5.56 4.48 -8.85
N LEU A 25 4.40 4.78 -8.24
CA LEU A 25 3.43 3.76 -7.87
C LEU A 25 2.87 3.01 -9.07
N ILE A 26 2.39 3.73 -10.09
CA ILE A 26 1.85 3.12 -11.32
C ILE A 26 2.93 2.28 -12.00
N PHE A 27 4.13 2.83 -12.16
CA PHE A 27 5.26 2.10 -12.74
C PHE A 27 5.56 0.81 -11.97
N SER A 28 5.63 0.88 -10.63
CA SER A 28 5.94 -0.27 -9.78
C SER A 28 4.86 -1.35 -9.89
N VAL A 29 3.58 -0.98 -9.92
CA VAL A 29 2.46 -1.93 -10.09
C VAL A 29 2.51 -2.60 -11.47
N VAL A 30 2.76 -1.83 -12.53
CA VAL A 30 2.86 -2.36 -13.90
C VAL A 30 4.05 -3.31 -14.03
N VAL A 31 5.22 -2.92 -13.53
CA VAL A 31 6.42 -3.77 -13.53
C VAL A 31 6.17 -5.05 -12.73
N ALA A 32 5.60 -4.95 -11.53
CA ALA A 32 5.27 -6.11 -10.71
C ALA A 32 4.33 -7.09 -11.44
N LYS A 33 3.32 -6.57 -12.17
CA LYS A 33 2.42 -7.43 -12.94
C LYS A 33 3.14 -8.13 -14.10
N ILE A 34 3.96 -7.40 -14.86
CA ILE A 34 4.71 -7.96 -16.00
C ILE A 34 5.69 -9.03 -15.52
N THR A 35 6.40 -8.79 -14.43
CA THR A 35 7.35 -9.75 -13.86
C THR A 35 6.64 -10.98 -13.31
N LEU A 36 5.47 -10.81 -12.68
CA LEU A 36 4.67 -11.93 -12.19
C LEU A 36 4.28 -12.89 -13.34
N ASP A 37 3.88 -12.36 -14.49
CA ASP A 37 3.56 -13.19 -15.67
C ASP A 37 4.80 -13.94 -16.20
N ARG A 38 6.00 -13.37 -16.05
CA ARG A 38 7.26 -14.04 -16.40
C ARG A 38 7.60 -15.11 -15.37
N LEU A 39 7.41 -14.84 -14.08
CA LEU A 39 7.65 -15.80 -13.00
C LEU A 39 6.83 -17.07 -13.20
N TYR A 40 5.52 -16.94 -13.45
CA TYR A 40 4.66 -18.09 -13.75
C TYR A 40 5.16 -18.90 -14.96
N LYS A 41 5.61 -18.23 -16.02
CA LYS A 41 6.15 -18.93 -17.20
C LYS A 41 7.41 -19.73 -16.88
N TYR A 42 8.34 -19.15 -16.14
CA TYR A 42 9.58 -19.86 -15.78
C TYR A 42 9.34 -20.93 -14.72
N ALA A 43 8.44 -20.71 -13.76
CA ALA A 43 8.03 -21.69 -12.77
C ALA A 43 7.62 -23.02 -13.41
N MET A 44 6.77 -22.97 -14.44
CA MET A 44 6.33 -24.16 -15.18
C MET A 44 7.48 -24.89 -15.91
N ILE A 45 8.57 -24.19 -16.23
CA ILE A 45 9.74 -24.78 -16.90
C ILE A 45 10.69 -25.41 -15.87
N VAL A 46 10.76 -24.87 -14.65
CA VAL A 46 11.65 -25.35 -13.57
C VAL A 46 11.30 -26.79 -13.20
N ASN A 47 10.02 -27.09 -12.99
CA ASN A 47 9.54 -28.45 -12.80
C ASN A 47 8.36 -28.76 -13.73
N PRO A 48 8.61 -29.27 -14.96
CA PRO A 48 7.55 -29.62 -15.91
C PRO A 48 6.77 -30.88 -15.51
N LEU A 49 7.17 -31.57 -14.44
CA LEU A 49 6.54 -32.78 -13.91
C LEU A 49 5.80 -32.52 -12.59
N GLY A 50 5.79 -31.28 -12.09
CA GLY A 50 4.96 -30.91 -10.96
C GLY A 50 3.50 -30.95 -11.40
N TYR A 51 2.80 -32.02 -11.09
CA TYR A 51 1.34 -32.13 -11.24
C TYR A 51 0.74 -32.42 -9.87
N ASP A 52 -0.42 -31.84 -9.56
CA ASP A 52 -1.17 -32.20 -8.35
C ASP A 52 -1.84 -33.57 -8.49
N ILE A 53 -2.58 -33.95 -7.45
CA ILE A 53 -3.37 -35.19 -7.41
C ILE A 53 -4.43 -35.27 -8.52
N ASP A 54 -4.82 -34.13 -9.08
CA ASP A 54 -5.82 -34.00 -10.14
C ASP A 54 -5.17 -33.94 -11.54
N GLY A 55 -3.84 -33.97 -11.61
CA GLY A 55 -3.08 -33.89 -12.86
C GLY A 55 -2.92 -32.48 -13.41
N GLU A 56 -3.16 -31.45 -12.60
CA GLU A 56 -2.97 -30.06 -12.97
C GLU A 56 -1.53 -29.60 -12.65
N PRO A 57 -0.89 -28.79 -13.52
CA PRO A 57 0.48 -28.34 -13.31
C PRO A 57 0.60 -27.51 -12.02
N THR A 58 1.45 -27.95 -11.10
CA THR A 58 1.76 -27.27 -9.84
C THR A 58 3.06 -26.47 -9.93
N LEU A 59 3.10 -25.34 -9.23
CA LEU A 59 4.34 -24.59 -9.02
C LEU A 59 5.21 -25.31 -7.99
N ASP A 60 5.95 -26.32 -8.43
CA ASP A 60 6.88 -27.06 -7.57
C ASP A 60 8.28 -26.42 -7.55
N ILE A 61 8.35 -25.21 -6.99
CA ILE A 61 9.60 -24.47 -6.78
C ILE A 61 10.04 -24.62 -5.32
N LEU A 62 11.35 -24.72 -5.10
CA LEU A 62 11.99 -25.00 -3.80
C LEU A 62 11.39 -24.18 -2.65
N GLU A 63 11.13 -22.89 -2.90
CA GLU A 63 10.66 -21.93 -1.92
C GLU A 63 9.23 -22.24 -1.46
N TYR A 64 8.39 -22.76 -2.36
CA TYR A 64 7.00 -23.15 -2.08
C TYR A 64 6.91 -24.51 -1.36
N GLN A 65 7.93 -25.36 -1.49
CA GLN A 65 8.05 -26.60 -0.72
C GLN A 65 8.38 -26.35 0.76
N ASN A 66 8.78 -25.11 1.11
CA ASN A 66 9.11 -24.67 2.46
C ASN A 66 10.09 -25.62 3.20
N PRO A 67 11.31 -25.85 2.66
CA PRO A 67 12.28 -26.78 3.20
C PRO A 67 12.77 -26.38 4.60
N TRP A 68 13.02 -27.37 5.44
CA TRP A 68 13.54 -27.23 6.81
C TRP A 68 14.96 -27.76 6.96
N THR A 69 15.45 -28.56 6.01
CA THR A 69 16.76 -29.21 6.08
C THR A 69 17.58 -28.99 4.81
N SER A 70 18.91 -29.09 4.92
CA SER A 70 19.83 -29.01 3.79
C SER A 70 19.59 -30.11 2.75
N ASP A 71 19.23 -31.32 3.21
CA ASP A 71 18.92 -32.43 2.30
C ASP A 71 17.68 -32.17 1.46
N GLN A 72 16.64 -31.56 2.03
CA GLN A 72 15.46 -31.15 1.25
C GLN A 72 15.86 -30.14 0.17
N VAL A 73 16.66 -29.12 0.53
CA VAL A 73 17.16 -28.13 -0.44
C VAL A 73 17.93 -28.80 -1.58
N HIS A 74 18.87 -29.68 -1.26
CA HIS A 74 19.68 -30.36 -2.26
C HIS A 74 18.85 -31.30 -3.15
N MET A 75 17.95 -32.09 -2.55
CA MET A 75 17.08 -33.01 -3.28
C MET A 75 16.20 -32.28 -4.28
N SER A 76 15.63 -31.13 -3.90
CA SER A 76 14.81 -30.32 -4.80
C SER A 76 15.63 -29.71 -5.93
N LEU A 77 16.84 -29.21 -5.65
CA LEU A 77 17.71 -28.71 -6.73
C LEU A 77 18.17 -29.83 -7.67
N ASN A 78 18.33 -31.05 -7.16
CA ASN A 78 18.67 -32.22 -7.96
C ASN A 78 17.50 -32.63 -8.88
N SER A 79 16.26 -32.58 -8.38
CA SER A 79 15.07 -33.02 -9.14
C SER A 79 14.78 -32.18 -10.38
N TYR A 80 15.16 -30.88 -10.40
CA TYR A 80 14.93 -29.99 -11.54
C TYR A 80 15.77 -30.33 -12.79
N GLY A 81 16.82 -31.14 -12.66
CA GLY A 81 17.76 -31.40 -13.75
C GLY A 81 18.48 -30.14 -14.25
N ALA A 82 19.33 -30.30 -15.28
CA ALA A 82 20.16 -29.19 -15.77
C ALA A 82 19.31 -28.05 -16.39
N LYS A 83 18.29 -28.41 -17.18
CA LYS A 83 17.41 -27.43 -17.84
C LYS A 83 16.55 -26.67 -16.83
N GLY A 84 15.97 -27.35 -15.85
CA GLY A 84 15.14 -26.72 -14.81
C GLY A 84 15.96 -25.76 -13.95
N ARG A 85 17.18 -26.14 -13.55
CA ARG A 85 18.10 -25.24 -12.82
C ARG A 85 18.46 -23.97 -13.62
N GLN A 86 18.69 -24.09 -14.93
CA GLN A 86 18.96 -22.92 -15.78
C GLN A 86 17.73 -22.00 -15.93
N ALA A 87 16.54 -22.59 -16.06
CA ALA A 87 15.28 -21.83 -16.04
C ALA A 87 15.07 -21.15 -14.68
N TYR A 88 15.47 -21.81 -13.58
CA TYR A 88 15.35 -21.28 -12.24
C TYR A 88 16.23 -20.03 -12.04
N LEU A 89 17.44 -19.99 -12.59
CA LEU A 89 18.25 -18.75 -12.60
C LEU A 89 17.53 -17.58 -13.30
N SER A 90 16.78 -17.85 -14.37
CA SER A 90 15.99 -16.82 -15.05
C SER A 90 14.80 -16.39 -14.20
N TYR A 91 14.12 -17.34 -13.56
CA TYR A 91 13.06 -17.08 -12.57
C TYR A 91 13.54 -16.16 -11.46
N LEU A 92 14.68 -16.47 -10.80
CA LEU A 92 15.22 -15.69 -9.67
C LEU A 92 15.58 -14.26 -10.07
N PHE A 93 16.01 -14.04 -11.31
CA PHE A 93 16.24 -12.69 -11.83
C PHE A 93 14.93 -11.89 -11.91
N TYR A 94 13.88 -12.48 -12.48
CA TYR A 94 12.57 -11.83 -12.52
C TYR A 94 11.97 -11.66 -11.13
N ASP A 95 12.29 -12.55 -10.19
CA ASP A 95 11.78 -12.48 -8.82
C ASP A 95 12.40 -11.29 -8.08
N CYS A 96 13.70 -11.07 -8.23
CA CYS A 96 14.35 -9.85 -7.72
C CYS A 96 13.63 -8.58 -8.19
N VAL A 97 13.31 -8.48 -9.48
CA VAL A 97 12.61 -7.31 -10.05
C VAL A 97 11.17 -7.23 -9.52
N PHE A 98 10.47 -8.36 -9.44
CA PHE A 98 9.11 -8.43 -8.89
C PHE A 98 9.05 -7.98 -7.44
N VAL A 99 9.94 -8.50 -6.58
CA VAL A 99 9.97 -8.16 -5.16
C VAL A 99 10.27 -6.69 -4.96
N LEU A 100 11.24 -6.12 -5.69
CA LEU A 100 11.52 -4.67 -5.67
C LEU A 100 10.28 -3.85 -6.06
N ALA A 101 9.62 -4.24 -7.15
CA ALA A 101 8.45 -3.56 -7.65
C ALA A 101 7.22 -3.69 -6.73
N ARG A 102 6.95 -4.88 -6.15
CA ARG A 102 5.81 -5.10 -5.23
C ARG A 102 6.01 -4.41 -3.89
N THR A 103 7.25 -4.21 -3.46
CA THR A 103 7.53 -3.58 -2.15
C THR A 103 7.05 -2.14 -2.11
N VAL A 104 7.09 -1.41 -3.22
CA VAL A 104 6.63 -0.01 -3.30
C VAL A 104 5.16 0.15 -2.90
N PRO A 105 4.17 -0.49 -3.57
CA PRO A 105 2.78 -0.38 -3.15
C PRO A 105 2.55 -0.99 -1.76
N MET A 106 3.27 -2.05 -1.39
CA MET A 106 3.17 -2.64 -0.06
C MET A 106 3.55 -1.63 1.04
N LEU A 107 4.64 -0.89 0.85
CA LEU A 107 5.07 0.16 1.76
C LEU A 107 4.03 1.26 1.92
N VAL A 108 3.46 1.71 0.80
CA VAL A 108 2.42 2.75 0.82
C VAL A 108 1.17 2.26 1.55
N ILE A 109 0.66 1.06 1.22
CA ILE A 109 -0.54 0.50 1.87
C ILE A 109 -0.31 0.28 3.37
N CYS A 110 0.87 -0.18 3.77
CA CYS A 110 1.16 -0.46 5.18
C CYS A 110 1.39 0.80 6.05
N THR A 111 1.71 1.95 5.45
CA THR A 111 2.11 3.15 6.21
C THR A 111 1.22 4.37 6.01
N TRP A 112 0.69 4.59 4.81
CA TRP A 112 -0.14 5.75 4.50
C TRP A 112 -1.41 5.85 5.36
N PRO A 113 -2.17 4.76 5.61
CA PRO A 113 -3.36 4.79 6.47
C PRO A 113 -3.12 5.33 7.88
N TYR A 114 -1.89 5.15 8.40
CA TYR A 114 -1.52 5.56 9.75
C TYR A 114 -1.11 7.04 9.87
N LYS A 115 -1.13 7.82 8.78
CA LYS A 115 -0.80 9.27 8.84
C LYS A 115 -1.65 10.03 9.87
N LYS A 116 -2.93 9.65 10.02
CA LYS A 116 -3.86 10.25 10.99
C LYS A 116 -3.84 9.54 12.35
N ALA A 117 -3.18 8.39 12.46
CA ALA A 117 -3.08 7.65 13.71
C ALA A 117 -2.03 8.26 14.66
N PRO A 118 -2.17 8.05 15.99
CA PRO A 118 -1.14 8.42 16.96
C PRO A 118 0.21 7.79 16.63
N GLU A 119 1.29 8.52 16.90
CA GLU A 119 2.66 8.08 16.55
C GLU A 119 3.07 6.75 17.21
N SER A 120 2.50 6.41 18.37
CA SER A 120 2.76 5.15 19.06
C SER A 120 2.21 3.93 18.31
N ALA A 121 1.16 4.12 17.49
CA ALA A 121 0.46 3.05 16.79
C ALA A 121 0.93 2.85 15.34
N ARG A 122 1.90 3.63 14.86
CA ARG A 122 2.40 3.55 13.48
C ARG A 122 3.41 2.41 13.36
N PRO A 123 3.18 1.38 12.51
CA PRO A 123 4.09 0.24 12.40
C PRO A 123 5.40 0.56 11.66
N GLY A 124 5.44 1.66 10.89
CA GLY A 124 6.61 2.04 10.08
C GLY A 124 6.78 1.19 8.82
N VAL A 125 7.88 1.43 8.09
CA VAL A 125 8.21 0.71 6.84
C VAL A 125 9.06 -0.55 7.05
N TRP A 126 9.58 -0.76 8.26
CA TRP A 126 10.68 -1.69 8.49
C TRP A 126 10.31 -3.16 8.26
N ILE A 127 9.07 -3.58 8.51
CA ILE A 127 8.66 -4.98 8.27
C ILE A 127 8.59 -5.31 6.78
N PRO A 128 7.90 -4.53 5.93
CA PRO A 128 7.95 -4.77 4.48
C PRO A 128 9.37 -4.66 3.90
N VAL A 129 10.22 -3.76 4.43
CA VAL A 129 11.64 -3.69 4.04
C VAL A 129 12.41 -4.94 4.47
N LEU A 130 12.20 -5.45 5.68
CA LEU A 130 12.81 -6.69 6.14
C LEU A 130 12.40 -7.87 5.27
N ASN A 131 11.12 -7.93 4.88
CA ASN A 131 10.63 -8.93 3.94
C ASN A 131 11.35 -8.81 2.58
N LEU A 132 11.45 -7.60 2.00
CA LEU A 132 12.22 -7.37 0.77
C LEU A 132 13.67 -7.85 0.88
N VAL A 133 14.35 -7.52 1.98
CA VAL A 133 15.75 -7.93 2.19
C VAL A 133 15.86 -9.45 2.28
N THR A 134 14.92 -10.11 2.96
CA THR A 134 14.92 -11.56 3.11
C THR A 134 14.63 -12.26 1.78
N ASP A 135 13.67 -11.76 0.99
CA ASP A 135 13.36 -12.20 -0.38
C ASP A 135 14.61 -12.09 -1.28
N LEU A 136 15.31 -10.95 -1.28
CA LEU A 136 16.52 -10.77 -2.10
C LEU A 136 17.67 -11.68 -1.66
N PHE A 137 17.81 -11.90 -0.36
CA PHE A 137 18.88 -12.71 0.19
C PHE A 137 18.66 -14.21 -0.06
N GLU A 138 17.41 -14.66 0.00
CA GLU A 138 17.00 -15.97 -0.46
C GLU A 138 17.37 -16.19 -1.94
N ASN A 139 16.95 -15.27 -2.82
CA ASN A 139 17.25 -15.34 -4.24
C ASN A 139 18.76 -15.43 -4.53
N LEU A 140 19.57 -14.69 -3.76
CA LEU A 140 21.02 -14.77 -3.83
C LEU A 140 21.54 -16.15 -3.43
N LEU A 141 21.09 -16.70 -2.30
CA LEU A 141 21.52 -18.01 -1.81
C LEU A 141 21.16 -19.13 -2.78
N ILE A 142 19.93 -19.13 -3.31
CA ILE A 142 19.48 -20.13 -4.29
C ILE A 142 20.29 -19.99 -5.59
N THR A 143 20.58 -18.76 -6.04
CA THR A 143 21.44 -18.51 -7.20
C THR A 143 22.83 -19.12 -6.98
N VAL A 144 23.44 -18.90 -5.82
CA VAL A 144 24.75 -19.48 -5.47
C VAL A 144 24.68 -21.00 -5.46
N LEU A 145 23.68 -21.59 -4.81
CA LEU A 145 23.49 -23.05 -4.75
C LEU A 145 23.35 -23.67 -6.14
N ILE A 146 22.57 -23.04 -7.04
CA ILE A 146 22.43 -23.52 -8.42
C ILE A 146 23.76 -23.44 -9.18
N LYS A 147 24.54 -22.37 -8.97
CA LYS A 147 25.82 -22.16 -9.67
C LYS A 147 26.92 -23.13 -9.24
N ILE A 148 26.92 -23.58 -7.98
CA ILE A 148 27.90 -24.54 -7.48
C ILE A 148 27.44 -26.00 -7.66
N PHE A 149 26.17 -26.24 -7.99
CA PHE A 149 25.62 -27.58 -8.18
C PHE A 149 26.43 -28.36 -9.25
N PRO A 150 26.77 -29.65 -9.03
CA PRO A 150 26.29 -30.57 -7.99
C PRO A 150 27.09 -30.58 -6.68
N LEU A 151 28.06 -29.67 -6.49
CA LEU A 151 28.84 -29.62 -5.25
C LEU A 151 27.92 -29.33 -4.05
N ARG A 152 27.91 -30.23 -3.06
CA ARG A 152 27.17 -30.05 -1.82
C ARG A 152 27.94 -29.17 -0.86
N VAL A 153 27.33 -28.06 -0.44
CA VAL A 153 27.86 -27.19 0.62
C VAL A 153 26.78 -27.04 1.68
N GLN A 154 26.75 -28.00 2.61
CA GLN A 154 25.68 -28.15 3.60
C GLN A 154 25.39 -26.88 4.42
N ALA A 155 26.43 -26.10 4.72
CA ALA A 155 26.29 -24.83 5.43
C ALA A 155 25.42 -23.82 4.65
N ILE A 156 25.65 -23.67 3.34
CA ILE A 156 24.87 -22.77 2.48
C ILE A 156 23.44 -23.32 2.30
N GLU A 157 23.29 -24.62 2.10
CA GLU A 157 21.97 -25.28 1.98
C GLU A 157 21.12 -25.08 3.25
N THR A 158 21.71 -25.28 4.42
CA THR A 158 21.03 -25.09 5.72
C THR A 158 20.67 -23.62 5.93
N PHE A 159 21.57 -22.71 5.58
CA PHE A 159 21.32 -21.29 5.69
C PHE A 159 20.22 -20.82 4.73
N ALA A 160 20.18 -21.33 3.50
CA ALA A 160 19.09 -21.09 2.55
C ALA A 160 17.74 -21.56 3.12
N ALA A 161 17.67 -22.75 3.72
CA ALA A 161 16.44 -23.23 4.36
C ALA A 161 15.95 -22.27 5.46
N TYR A 162 16.84 -21.80 6.35
CA TYR A 162 16.45 -20.83 7.37
C TYR A 162 15.97 -19.49 6.79
N ILE A 163 16.62 -19.00 5.74
CA ILE A 163 16.22 -17.76 5.08
C ILE A 163 14.86 -17.92 4.39
N ILE A 164 14.57 -19.06 3.77
CA ILE A 164 13.25 -19.37 3.20
C ILE A 164 12.16 -19.34 4.30
N GLN A 165 12.42 -19.96 5.46
CA GLN A 165 11.46 -19.91 6.58
C GLN A 165 11.26 -18.48 7.09
N LEU A 166 12.34 -17.71 7.22
CA LEU A 166 12.28 -16.31 7.64
C LEU A 166 11.51 -15.45 6.62
N LYS A 167 11.69 -15.70 5.32
CA LYS A 167 10.92 -15.07 4.23
C LYS A 167 9.43 -15.33 4.43
N TRP A 168 9.03 -16.60 4.58
CA TRP A 168 7.63 -16.93 4.79
C TRP A 168 7.04 -16.32 6.06
N PHE A 169 7.80 -16.27 7.14
CA PHE A 169 7.38 -15.61 8.37
C PHE A 169 7.17 -14.11 8.15
N THR A 170 8.18 -13.41 7.62
CA THR A 170 8.11 -11.96 7.35
C THR A 170 7.04 -11.60 6.33
N PHE A 171 6.76 -12.48 5.36
CA PHE A 171 5.68 -12.35 4.39
C PHE A 171 4.31 -12.41 5.06
N LYS A 172 4.07 -13.43 5.91
CA LYS A 172 2.82 -13.56 6.68
C LYS A 172 2.58 -12.34 7.58
N VAL A 173 3.62 -11.87 8.27
CA VAL A 173 3.53 -10.68 9.11
C VAL A 173 3.24 -9.43 8.27
N SER A 174 3.89 -9.29 7.10
CA SER A 174 3.63 -8.17 6.19
C SER A 174 2.18 -8.16 5.69
N ILE A 175 1.64 -9.33 5.32
CA ILE A 175 0.23 -9.48 4.93
C ILE A 175 -0.70 -9.10 6.09
N ALA A 176 -0.43 -9.58 7.30
CA ALA A 176 -1.24 -9.24 8.47
C ALA A 176 -1.27 -7.72 8.70
N ILE A 177 -0.10 -7.07 8.63
CA ILE A 177 0.00 -5.60 8.74
C ILE A 177 -0.77 -4.91 7.63
N MET A 178 -0.67 -5.40 6.39
CA MET A 178 -1.42 -4.83 5.27
C MET A 178 -2.92 -4.86 5.54
N PHE A 179 -3.48 -5.98 6.00
CA PHE A 179 -4.89 -6.07 6.35
C PHE A 179 -5.27 -5.11 7.49
N ILE A 180 -4.47 -5.07 8.57
CA ILE A 180 -4.70 -4.12 9.68
C ILE A 180 -4.65 -2.67 9.15
N SER A 181 -3.71 -2.36 8.26
CA SER A 181 -3.56 -1.03 7.65
C SER A 181 -4.78 -0.65 6.82
N LEU A 182 -5.36 -1.59 6.08
CA LEU A 182 -6.60 -1.38 5.33
C LEU A 182 -7.76 -1.05 6.27
N PHE A 183 -7.93 -1.80 7.37
CA PHE A 183 -8.96 -1.50 8.38
C PHE A 183 -8.75 -0.13 9.05
N VAL A 184 -7.51 0.22 9.36
CA VAL A 184 -7.14 1.54 9.91
C VAL A 184 -7.46 2.65 8.92
N GLY A 185 -7.16 2.45 7.63
CA GLY A 185 -7.46 3.41 6.56
C GLY A 185 -8.95 3.62 6.38
N ILE A 186 -9.72 2.53 6.42
CA ILE A 186 -11.18 2.56 6.43
C ILE A 186 -11.68 3.36 7.64
N TYR A 187 -11.24 3.02 8.85
CA TYR A 187 -11.67 3.66 10.09
C TYR A 187 -11.42 5.18 10.09
N TYR A 188 -10.18 5.61 9.83
CA TYR A 188 -9.83 7.04 9.81
C TYR A 188 -10.35 7.77 8.58
N GLY A 189 -10.51 7.06 7.44
CA GLY A 189 -11.15 7.59 6.25
C GLY A 189 -12.60 7.95 6.53
N PHE A 190 -13.39 7.01 7.06
CA PHE A 190 -14.78 7.25 7.44
C PHE A 190 -14.93 8.36 8.49
N HIS A 191 -14.09 8.37 9.53
CA HIS A 191 -14.16 9.42 10.55
C HIS A 191 -13.82 10.81 9.98
N SER A 192 -12.87 10.89 9.05
CA SER A 192 -12.58 12.16 8.36
C SER A 192 -13.77 12.62 7.53
N LEU A 193 -14.38 11.73 6.74
CA LEU A 193 -15.53 12.07 5.92
C LEU A 193 -16.74 12.52 6.76
N LEU A 194 -16.95 11.92 7.93
CA LEU A 194 -17.97 12.34 8.89
C LEU A 194 -17.66 13.71 9.52
N ALA A 195 -16.40 13.97 9.86
CA ALA A 195 -16.00 15.28 10.37
C ALA A 195 -16.21 16.37 9.30
N ASP A 196 -15.79 16.08 8.07
CA ASP A 196 -15.90 16.99 6.92
C ASP A 196 -17.39 17.25 6.58
N SER A 197 -18.26 16.24 6.67
CA SER A 197 -19.70 16.41 6.42
C SER A 197 -20.38 17.30 7.46
N VAL A 198 -20.00 17.18 8.75
CA VAL A 198 -20.53 18.03 9.82
C VAL A 198 -20.08 19.48 9.65
N VAL A 199 -18.83 19.72 9.25
CA VAL A 199 -18.33 21.08 8.96
C VAL A 199 -19.06 21.67 7.76
N LEU A 200 -19.26 20.89 6.70
CA LEU A 200 -19.95 21.32 5.49
C LEU A 200 -21.42 21.70 5.76
N GLU A 201 -22.10 20.98 6.65
CA GLU A 201 -23.47 21.30 7.06
C GLU A 201 -23.53 22.60 7.88
N LYS A 202 -22.55 22.84 8.77
CA LYS A 202 -22.44 24.12 9.50
C LYS A 202 -22.21 25.29 8.54
N ASP A 203 -21.32 25.14 7.56
CA ASP A 203 -21.07 26.17 6.54
C ASP A 203 -22.32 26.45 5.70
N ARG A 204 -23.07 25.39 5.36
CA ARG A 204 -24.36 25.51 4.65
C ARG A 204 -25.37 26.32 5.47
N GLN A 205 -25.51 26.03 6.76
CA GLN A 205 -26.40 26.77 7.65
C GLN A 205 -25.99 28.24 7.80
N MET A 206 -24.69 28.53 7.95
CA MET A 206 -24.19 29.92 8.00
C MET A 206 -24.45 30.69 6.69
N LYS A 207 -24.32 30.03 5.53
CA LYS A 207 -24.65 30.62 4.23
C LYS A 207 -26.14 30.89 4.07
N LEU A 208 -27.00 30.04 4.62
CA LEU A 208 -28.46 30.28 4.61
C LEU A 208 -28.82 31.45 5.54
N ALA A 209 -28.32 31.45 6.78
CA ALA A 209 -28.57 32.53 7.73
C ALA A 209 -28.06 33.90 7.25
N SER A 210 -26.92 33.94 6.54
CA SER A 210 -26.41 35.19 5.95
C SER A 210 -27.29 35.69 4.79
N ARG A 211 -27.82 34.78 3.95
CA ARG A 211 -28.77 35.14 2.89
C ARG A 211 -30.07 35.71 3.45
N GLU A 212 -30.60 35.10 4.50
CA GLU A 212 -31.80 35.57 5.19
C GLU A 212 -31.58 36.99 5.75
N LYS A 213 -30.45 37.23 6.44
CA LYS A 213 -30.09 38.58 6.93
C LYS A 213 -29.99 39.61 5.81
N VAL A 214 -29.38 39.27 4.67
CA VAL A 214 -29.29 40.18 3.52
C VAL A 214 -30.68 40.49 2.96
N GLN A 215 -31.53 39.48 2.82
CA GLN A 215 -32.90 39.65 2.33
C GLN A 215 -33.74 40.52 3.29
N GLU A 216 -33.59 40.32 4.60
CA GLU A 216 -34.22 41.16 5.62
C GLU A 216 -33.78 42.62 5.52
N VAL A 217 -32.47 42.88 5.39
CA VAL A 217 -31.92 44.24 5.21
C VAL A 217 -32.46 44.89 3.94
N LEU A 218 -32.56 44.15 2.83
CA LEU A 218 -33.13 44.64 1.57
C LEU A 218 -34.61 44.97 1.70
N GLN A 219 -35.40 44.10 2.35
CA GLN A 219 -36.82 44.34 2.61
C GLN A 219 -37.04 45.56 3.51
N ASN A 220 -36.29 45.67 4.61
CA ASN A 220 -36.33 46.83 5.51
C ASN A 220 -35.94 48.13 4.79
N SER A 221 -34.94 48.08 3.91
CA SER A 221 -34.52 49.23 3.10
C SER A 221 -35.55 49.62 2.04
N ALA A 222 -36.26 48.65 1.45
CA ALA A 222 -37.37 48.91 0.53
C ALA A 222 -38.57 49.53 1.27
N ALA A 223 -38.94 49.01 2.44
CA ALA A 223 -39.99 49.56 3.27
C ALA A 223 -39.72 51.02 3.69
N ARG A 224 -38.49 51.33 4.13
CA ARG A 224 -38.07 52.70 4.47
C ARG A 224 -38.14 53.66 3.27
N ARG A 225 -37.82 53.19 2.07
CA ARG A 225 -37.96 54.00 0.84
C ARG A 225 -39.43 54.27 0.51
N ALA A 226 -40.30 53.27 0.66
CA ALA A 226 -41.73 53.43 0.43
C ALA A 226 -42.37 54.43 1.42
N THR A 227 -42.03 54.35 2.71
CA THR A 227 -42.52 55.30 3.72
C THR A 227 -42.01 56.72 3.49
N SER A 228 -40.73 56.89 3.13
CA SER A 228 -40.15 58.19 2.80
C SER A 228 -40.80 58.82 1.55
N ALA A 229 -41.08 58.01 0.52
CA ALA A 229 -41.79 58.47 -0.67
C ALA A 229 -43.25 58.88 -0.37
N ALA A 230 -43.94 58.16 0.51
CA ALA A 230 -45.28 58.52 0.96
C ALA A 230 -45.29 59.84 1.76
N ALA A 231 -44.33 60.03 2.68
CA ALA A 231 -44.19 61.26 3.45
C ALA A 231 -43.89 62.48 2.58
N GLY A 232 -43.01 62.33 1.56
CA GLY A 232 -42.71 63.38 0.60
C GLY A 232 -43.91 63.79 -0.26
N ARG A 233 -44.78 62.84 -0.64
CA ARG A 233 -46.04 63.15 -1.34
C ARG A 233 -46.99 63.98 -0.47
N SER A 234 -47.20 63.62 0.80
CA SER A 234 -48.07 64.40 1.70
C SER A 234 -47.59 65.84 1.91
N GLN A 235 -46.27 66.08 1.98
CA GLN A 235 -45.74 67.46 2.06
C GLN A 235 -45.92 68.24 0.76
N SER A 236 -45.83 67.60 -0.41
CA SER A 236 -46.04 68.27 -1.71
C SER A 236 -47.50 68.65 -1.97
N VAL A 237 -48.46 67.93 -1.39
CA VAL A 237 -49.89 68.25 -1.48
C VAL A 237 -50.21 69.47 -0.61
N ASN A 238 -49.72 69.52 0.64
CA ASN A 238 -49.93 70.67 1.52
C ASN A 238 -49.31 71.99 1.05
N LYS A 239 -48.30 71.94 0.17
CA LYS A 239 -47.61 73.14 -0.34
C LYS A 239 -48.26 73.75 -1.59
N LYS A 240 -49.29 73.10 -2.15
CA LYS A 240 -50.08 73.62 -3.28
C LYS A 240 -51.33 74.38 -2.84
N ASP A 241 -51.73 74.25 -1.58
CA ASP A 241 -52.93 74.86 -1.01
C ASP A 241 -52.63 76.12 -0.15
N SER A 242 -51.43 76.67 -0.28
CA SER A 242 -50.96 77.90 0.36
C SER A 242 -50.32 78.82 -0.67
#